data_AF-A0A439U4Z3-F1
#
_entry.id   AF-A0A439U4Z3-F1
#
_cell.length_a   1.000
_cell.length_b   1.000
_cell.length_c   1.000
_cell.angle_alpha   90.00
_cell.angle_beta   90.00
_cell.angle_gamma   90.00
#
_symmetry.space_group_name_H-M   'P 1'
#
loop_
_entity.id
_entity.type
_entity.pdbx_description
1 polymer ?
#
loop_
_entity_poly.entity_id
_entity_poly.type
_entity_poly.pdbx_seq_one_letter_code
_entity_poly.pdbx_strand_id
1 'polypeptide(L)'
;MFLEKFSRFFRQYDLMLAPRNPNAAFLPLVAEGATPNIRDALTVQIEAEKALDVQSNGDIVELMEVQHIPASKALVLLFHRASPNAADPAYRKKAAAEAGKKPAEKFTIRTSVKNRGEEQSVSAHLVIREKDAMRGAYRAVLEEIPGISMAVVREIIAKALYDYPYEFMKRGNPVQTYSTVKALGLKSETMEGALEKGEIDFVTLVRPAKPKFVDAEGIFEPTTETMKLRVKQKITPQNYKDSISSLFKNAKENGWEQFNIDIALDDNRKRTVKVEKDQEAKELLFVRSEQLSFKQEIPVLSAHINEYVASTAIGIAGKG
;
A
#
# COMPACT_ATOMS: atom_id res chain seq x y z
N MET A 1 -5.35 -14.69 1.43
CA MET A 1 -6.51 -13.90 0.98
C MET A 1 -6.52 -13.97 -0.53
N PHE A 2 -7.57 -14.52 -1.14
CA PHE A 2 -7.73 -14.48 -2.60
C PHE A 2 -8.28 -13.10 -2.97
N LEU A 3 -7.67 -12.42 -3.93
CA LEU A 3 -8.22 -11.18 -4.48
C LEU A 3 -9.51 -11.52 -5.25
N GLU A 4 -10.61 -10.86 -4.89
CA GLU A 4 -11.91 -11.16 -5.47
C GLU A 4 -11.97 -10.74 -6.94
N LYS A 5 -12.26 -11.65 -7.88
CA LYS A 5 -12.23 -11.35 -9.33
C LYS A 5 -13.03 -10.10 -9.77
N PHE A 6 -14.14 -9.82 -9.10
CA PHE A 6 -15.10 -8.78 -9.50
C PHE A 6 -15.22 -7.64 -8.47
N SER A 7 -14.37 -7.60 -7.46
CA SER A 7 -14.40 -6.52 -6.48
C SER A 7 -12.99 -6.15 -6.01
N ARG A 8 -12.80 -4.88 -5.67
CA ARG A 8 -11.57 -4.38 -5.04
C ARG A 8 -11.94 -3.38 -3.96
N PHE A 9 -11.14 -3.33 -2.91
CA PHE A 9 -11.21 -2.31 -1.88
C PHE A 9 -10.21 -1.22 -2.18
N PHE A 10 -10.57 0.04 -1.92
CA PHE A 10 -9.72 1.20 -2.09
C PHE A 10 -9.68 2.02 -0.82
N ARG A 11 -8.48 2.25 -0.30
CA ARG A 11 -8.26 3.11 0.86
C ARG A 11 -8.00 4.53 0.43
N GLN A 12 -8.58 5.50 1.13
CA GLN A 12 -8.48 6.91 0.77
C GLN A 12 -7.44 7.64 1.61
N TYR A 13 -6.65 8.48 0.96
CA TYR A 13 -5.58 9.26 1.58
C TYR A 13 -5.56 10.70 1.06
N ASP A 14 -4.99 11.59 1.86
CA ASP A 14 -4.41 12.85 1.41
C ASP A 14 -2.90 12.69 1.32
N LEU A 15 -2.37 12.76 0.09
CA LEU A 15 -0.95 12.77 -0.19
C LEU A 15 -0.44 14.20 -0.18
N MET A 16 0.29 14.54 0.87
CA MET A 16 0.94 15.83 1.01
C MET A 16 2.33 15.79 0.40
N LEU A 17 2.48 16.45 -0.74
CA LEU A 17 3.70 16.68 -1.49
C LEU A 17 4.15 18.11 -1.22
N ALA A 18 5.21 18.27 -0.45
CA ALA A 18 5.68 19.58 0.00
C ALA A 18 7.18 19.72 -0.20
N PRO A 19 7.68 20.91 -0.55
CA PRO A 19 9.12 21.15 -0.65
C PRO A 19 9.79 20.92 0.70
N ARG A 20 10.98 20.32 0.72
CA ARG A 20 11.78 20.16 1.94
C ARG A 20 12.12 21.52 2.56
N ASN A 21 12.39 22.51 1.71
CA ASN A 21 12.57 23.91 2.12
C ASN A 21 11.24 24.67 2.00
N PRO A 22 10.71 25.26 3.08
CA PRO A 22 9.39 25.88 3.06
C PRO A 22 9.28 27.11 2.14
N ASN A 23 10.40 27.69 1.70
CA ASN A 23 10.41 28.82 0.77
C ASN A 23 10.47 28.41 -0.70
N ALA A 24 10.69 27.12 -0.99
CA ALA A 24 10.72 26.65 -2.37
C ALA A 24 9.30 26.44 -2.91
N ALA A 25 9.18 26.39 -4.23
CA ALA A 25 7.91 26.10 -4.88
C ALA A 25 7.49 24.64 -4.64
N PHE A 26 6.18 24.43 -4.55
CA PHE A 26 5.58 23.11 -4.61
C PHE A 26 5.68 22.61 -6.05
N LEU A 27 6.11 21.36 -6.23
CA LEU A 27 6.07 20.74 -7.54
C LEU A 27 4.63 20.30 -7.86
N PRO A 28 4.08 20.64 -9.03
CA PRO A 28 2.79 20.12 -9.44
C PRO A 28 2.88 18.62 -9.73
N LEU A 29 1.75 17.91 -9.73
CA LEU A 29 1.74 16.49 -10.12
C LEU A 29 2.27 16.29 -11.55
N VAL A 30 1.84 17.18 -12.45
CA VAL A 30 2.22 17.18 -13.86
C VAL A 30 2.44 18.64 -14.27
N ALA A 31 3.44 18.89 -15.11
CA ALA A 31 3.66 20.19 -15.73
C ALA A 31 3.92 20.03 -17.23
N GLU A 32 3.77 21.13 -17.96
CA GLU A 32 4.20 21.21 -19.36
C GLU A 32 5.65 21.71 -19.47
N GLY A 33 6.34 21.26 -20.52
CA GLY A 33 7.71 21.68 -20.83
C GLY A 33 8.74 21.20 -19.81
N ALA A 34 9.78 22.03 -19.58
CA ALA A 34 10.92 21.69 -18.73
C ALA A 34 10.71 21.98 -17.23
N THR A 35 9.46 22.16 -16.80
CA THR A 35 9.16 22.50 -15.41
C THR A 35 9.22 21.24 -14.54
N PRO A 36 10.04 21.21 -13.46
CA PRO A 36 10.08 20.08 -12.55
C PRO A 36 8.69 19.74 -12.00
N ASN A 37 8.33 18.46 -12.02
CA ASN A 37 7.04 17.97 -11.54
C ASN A 37 7.17 16.55 -10.97
N ILE A 38 6.14 16.09 -10.27
CA ILE A 38 6.16 14.81 -9.54
C ILE A 38 6.18 13.62 -10.49
N ARG A 39 5.43 13.67 -11.60
CA ARG A 39 5.42 12.61 -12.61
C ARG A 39 6.82 12.37 -13.18
N ASP A 40 7.54 13.42 -13.53
CA ASP A 40 8.88 13.29 -14.09
C ASP A 40 9.86 12.69 -13.07
N ALA A 41 9.80 13.15 -11.81
CA ALA A 41 10.61 12.60 -10.72
C ALA A 41 10.43 11.09 -10.57
N LEU A 42 9.19 10.60 -10.65
CA LEU A 42 8.89 9.18 -10.59
C LEU A 42 9.35 8.45 -11.86
N THR A 43 9.09 9.01 -13.04
CA THR A 43 9.42 8.40 -14.33
C THR A 43 10.92 8.17 -14.48
N VAL A 44 11.74 9.16 -14.12
CA VAL A 44 13.21 9.03 -14.14
C VAL A 44 13.71 7.86 -13.29
N GLN A 45 13.06 7.59 -12.15
CA GLN A 45 13.46 6.51 -11.25
C GLN A 45 12.98 5.13 -11.72
N ILE A 46 11.87 5.09 -12.46
CA ILE A 46 11.41 3.87 -13.14
C ILE A 46 12.38 3.52 -14.26
N GLU A 47 12.74 4.49 -15.11
CA GLU A 47 13.69 4.30 -16.21
C GLU A 47 15.09 3.92 -15.71
N ALA A 48 15.47 4.39 -14.52
CA ALA A 48 16.71 4.01 -13.85
C ALA A 48 16.63 2.71 -13.03
N GLU A 49 15.48 2.01 -13.02
CA GLU A 49 15.21 0.79 -12.24
C GLU A 49 15.46 0.94 -10.73
N LYS A 50 15.23 2.15 -10.20
CA LYS A 50 15.49 2.52 -8.79
C LYS A 50 14.23 2.74 -7.96
N ALA A 51 13.06 2.80 -8.60
CA ALA A 51 11.76 3.01 -7.98
C ALA A 51 11.22 1.73 -7.30
N LEU A 52 12.00 1.16 -6.39
CA LEU A 52 11.66 -0.06 -5.67
C LEU A 52 12.06 0.00 -4.20
N ASP A 53 11.41 -0.85 -3.40
CA ASP A 53 11.72 -1.12 -1.99
C ASP A 53 11.80 -2.62 -1.73
N VAL A 54 12.87 -3.04 -1.05
CA VAL A 54 13.10 -4.44 -0.68
C VAL A 54 12.61 -4.64 0.75
N GLN A 55 11.52 -5.40 0.88
CA GLN A 55 10.89 -5.71 2.14
C GLN A 55 11.75 -6.63 3.01
N SER A 56 11.53 -6.58 4.33
CA SER A 56 12.25 -7.43 5.30
C SER A 56 12.08 -8.94 5.09
N ASN A 57 11.01 -9.37 4.42
CA ASN A 57 10.77 -10.77 4.05
C ASN A 57 11.41 -11.15 2.71
N GLY A 58 12.16 -10.25 2.08
CA GLY A 58 12.80 -10.44 0.78
C GLY A 58 11.93 -10.06 -0.42
N ASP A 59 10.64 -9.76 -0.21
CA ASP A 59 9.77 -9.29 -1.29
C ASP A 59 10.27 -7.96 -1.85
N ILE A 60 10.04 -7.75 -3.14
CA ILE A 60 10.32 -6.48 -3.80
C ILE A 60 8.98 -5.85 -4.16
N VAL A 61 8.80 -4.61 -3.75
CA VAL A 61 7.71 -3.75 -4.22
C VAL A 61 8.30 -2.69 -5.13
N GLU A 62 7.79 -2.58 -6.35
CA GLU A 62 8.33 -1.69 -7.37
C GLU A 62 7.22 -0.85 -8.02
N LEU A 63 7.55 0.39 -8.34
CA LEU A 63 6.71 1.26 -9.17
C LEU A 63 7.02 0.96 -10.64
N MET A 64 6.04 0.44 -11.36
CA MET A 64 6.20 -0.03 -12.74
C MET A 64 5.86 1.02 -13.77
N GLU A 65 4.81 1.79 -13.52
CA GLU A 65 4.27 2.72 -14.50
C GLU A 65 3.66 3.94 -13.80
N VAL A 66 3.83 5.10 -14.43
CA VAL A 66 3.21 6.36 -14.03
C VAL A 66 2.55 6.99 -15.25
N GLN A 67 1.23 7.11 -15.22
CA GLN A 67 0.44 7.65 -16.32
C GLN A 67 -0.41 8.82 -15.84
N HIS A 68 -0.32 9.93 -16.56
CA HIS A 68 -1.25 11.04 -16.41
C HIS A 68 -2.48 10.78 -17.29
N ILE A 69 -3.68 10.94 -16.73
CA ILE A 69 -4.97 10.83 -17.42
C ILE A 69 -5.61 12.22 -17.47
N PRO A 70 -5.35 13.03 -18.52
CA PRO A 70 -5.78 14.43 -18.58
C PRO A 70 -7.30 14.61 -18.49
N ALA A 71 -8.06 13.71 -19.12
CA ALA A 71 -9.52 13.75 -19.12
C ALA A 71 -10.11 13.66 -17.71
N SER A 72 -9.41 12.97 -16.81
CA SER A 72 -9.83 12.75 -15.43
C SER A 72 -9.05 13.58 -14.42
N LYS A 73 -8.06 14.36 -14.87
CA LYS A 73 -7.15 15.17 -14.05
C LYS A 73 -6.56 14.35 -12.90
N ALA A 74 -5.94 13.23 -13.24
CA ALA A 74 -5.37 12.30 -12.29
C ALA A 74 -4.03 11.73 -12.77
N LEU A 75 -3.13 11.52 -11.82
CA LEU A 75 -1.91 10.74 -11.98
C LEU A 75 -2.16 9.34 -11.40
N VAL A 76 -1.88 8.31 -12.18
CA VAL A 76 -2.06 6.91 -11.81
C VAL A 76 -0.71 6.22 -11.77
N LEU A 77 -0.47 5.50 -10.69
CA LEU A 77 0.78 4.79 -10.41
C LEU A 77 0.44 3.31 -10.28
N LEU A 78 1.22 2.45 -10.95
CA LEU A 78 1.10 0.99 -10.85
C LEU A 78 2.25 0.42 -10.03
N PHE A 79 1.93 -0.24 -8.93
CA PHE A 79 2.90 -0.94 -8.10
C PHE A 79 2.78 -2.44 -8.29
N HIS A 80 3.92 -3.14 -8.36
CA HIS A 80 4.00 -4.59 -8.32
C HIS A 80 4.62 -5.02 -7.00
N ARG A 81 4.13 -6.13 -6.46
CA ARG A 81 4.83 -6.90 -5.42
C ARG A 81 5.21 -8.25 -6.00
N ALA A 82 6.46 -8.61 -5.84
CA ALA A 82 6.94 -9.92 -6.22
C ALA A 82 7.86 -10.51 -5.14
N SER A 83 7.57 -11.75 -4.80
CA SER A 83 8.43 -12.57 -3.95
C SER A 83 9.55 -13.17 -4.79
N PRO A 84 10.81 -13.17 -4.32
CA PRO A 84 11.90 -13.92 -4.96
C PRO A 84 11.60 -15.42 -5.11
N ASN A 85 10.68 -15.94 -4.28
CA ASN A 85 10.27 -17.33 -4.24
C ASN A 85 8.92 -17.60 -4.96
N ALA A 86 8.32 -16.57 -5.58
CA ALA A 86 7.16 -16.77 -6.45
C ALA A 86 7.56 -17.54 -7.71
N ALA A 87 6.62 -18.26 -8.35
CA ALA A 87 6.78 -18.63 -9.75
C ALA A 87 7.11 -17.36 -10.49
N ASP A 88 8.34 -17.28 -10.99
CA ASP A 88 8.84 -16.18 -11.80
C ASP A 88 7.75 -15.84 -12.84
N PRO A 89 6.98 -14.74 -12.70
CA PRO A 89 6.48 -14.12 -13.90
C PRO A 89 7.77 -13.77 -14.63
N ALA A 90 7.94 -14.16 -15.88
CA ALA A 90 9.21 -14.05 -16.60
C ALA A 90 9.63 -12.58 -16.90
N TYR A 91 9.65 -11.70 -15.89
CA TYR A 91 10.02 -10.30 -15.95
C TYR A 91 11.48 -10.09 -15.54
N ARG A 92 11.99 -10.79 -14.51
CA ARG A 92 13.37 -10.57 -14.02
C ARG A 92 14.47 -11.00 -14.99
N LYS A 93 14.23 -11.98 -15.87
CA LYS A 93 15.28 -12.55 -16.74
C LYS A 93 15.45 -11.88 -18.11
N LYS A 94 14.71 -10.83 -18.45
CA LYS A 94 14.91 -10.09 -19.72
C LYS A 94 15.44 -8.66 -19.58
N ALA A 95 15.43 -8.07 -18.39
CA ALA A 95 16.11 -6.80 -18.14
C ALA A 95 17.66 -6.91 -18.22
N ALA A 96 18.23 -8.10 -17.96
CA ALA A 96 19.68 -8.30 -17.96
C ALA A 96 20.30 -8.70 -19.32
N ALA A 97 19.49 -9.03 -20.36
CA ALA A 97 20.00 -9.60 -21.61
C ALA A 97 19.84 -8.69 -22.85
N GLU A 98 19.05 -7.62 -22.79
CA GLU A 98 18.87 -6.70 -23.92
C GLU A 98 19.30 -5.28 -23.58
N ALA A 99 20.58 -5.16 -23.20
CA ALA A 99 21.33 -3.91 -23.31
C ALA A 99 21.38 -3.49 -24.80
N GLY A 100 20.37 -2.73 -25.24
CA GLY A 100 20.38 -2.10 -26.57
C GLY A 100 19.04 -1.90 -27.27
N LYS A 101 17.89 -2.24 -26.71
CA LYS A 101 16.57 -1.99 -27.35
C LYS A 101 15.62 -1.19 -26.46
N LYS A 102 14.94 -0.24 -27.09
CA LYS A 102 14.03 0.77 -26.50
C LYS A 102 12.94 0.12 -25.61
N PRO A 103 12.47 0.82 -24.56
CA PRO A 103 11.44 0.30 -23.65
C PRO A 103 10.06 0.40 -24.31
N ALA A 104 9.65 -0.59 -25.11
CA ALA A 104 8.29 -0.64 -25.65
C ALA A 104 7.84 -2.01 -26.20
N GLU A 105 8.52 -3.13 -25.91
CA GLU A 105 8.03 -4.45 -26.36
C GLU A 105 7.19 -5.14 -25.27
N LYS A 106 5.88 -5.16 -25.52
CA LYS A 106 4.80 -5.83 -24.78
C LYS A 106 5.26 -7.07 -24.02
N PHE A 107 5.30 -6.97 -22.69
CA PHE A 107 5.48 -8.12 -21.81
C PHE A 107 4.15 -8.90 -21.73
N THR A 108 4.20 -10.20 -22.01
CA THR A 108 3.04 -11.09 -21.86
C THR A 108 3.12 -11.79 -20.49
N ILE A 109 2.27 -11.39 -19.55
CA ILE A 109 2.17 -12.08 -18.24
C ILE A 109 1.58 -13.47 -18.49
N ARG A 110 2.33 -14.52 -18.14
CA ARG A 110 1.77 -15.88 -18.07
C ARG A 110 1.02 -16.03 -16.76
N THR A 111 -0.29 -16.14 -16.83
CA THR A 111 -1.15 -16.57 -15.72
C THR A 111 -1.05 -18.09 -15.57
N SER A 112 -0.09 -18.58 -14.79
CA SER A 112 -0.10 -19.97 -14.34
C SER A 112 -0.99 -20.15 -13.11
N VAL A 113 -1.63 -21.32 -13.00
CA VAL A 113 -2.34 -21.71 -11.78
C VAL A 113 -1.30 -21.97 -10.70
N LYS A 114 -1.36 -21.21 -9.61
CA LYS A 114 -0.47 -21.32 -8.44
C LYS A 114 -0.41 -22.76 -7.92
N ASN A 115 0.80 -23.27 -7.71
CA ASN A 115 1.03 -24.54 -7.02
C ASN A 115 0.93 -24.36 -5.49
N ARG A 116 0.68 -25.45 -4.75
CA ARG A 116 0.59 -25.42 -3.29
C ARG A 116 1.96 -25.03 -2.70
N GLY A 117 2.02 -23.91 -1.98
CA GLY A 117 3.24 -23.37 -1.37
C GLY A 117 3.91 -22.21 -2.12
N GLU A 118 3.41 -21.87 -3.32
CA GLU A 118 3.99 -20.81 -4.15
C GLU A 118 3.38 -19.43 -3.86
N GLU A 119 4.19 -18.38 -3.69
CA GLU A 119 3.67 -17.02 -3.54
C GLU A 119 3.28 -16.43 -4.90
N GLN A 120 2.24 -15.59 -4.92
CA GLN A 120 1.70 -15.02 -6.16
C GLN A 120 2.10 -13.54 -6.25
N SER A 121 2.66 -13.13 -7.40
CA SER A 121 2.86 -11.71 -7.70
C SER A 121 1.52 -10.99 -7.87
N VAL A 122 1.45 -9.77 -7.35
CA VAL A 122 0.23 -8.96 -7.33
C VAL A 122 0.54 -7.52 -7.74
N SER A 123 -0.46 -6.81 -8.27
CA SER A 123 -0.35 -5.38 -8.58
C SER A 123 -1.40 -4.54 -7.87
N ALA A 124 -1.06 -3.30 -7.52
CA ALA A 124 -1.97 -2.31 -6.95
C ALA A 124 -1.90 -0.99 -7.72
N HIS A 125 -3.05 -0.32 -7.84
CA HIS A 125 -3.13 1.03 -8.39
C HIS A 125 -3.20 2.08 -7.27
N LEU A 126 -2.37 3.11 -7.37
CA LEU A 126 -2.53 4.36 -6.63
C LEU A 126 -2.99 5.43 -7.61
N VAL A 127 -4.18 5.99 -7.36
CA VAL A 127 -4.75 7.08 -8.15
C VAL A 127 -4.69 8.35 -7.34
N ILE A 128 -4.07 9.40 -7.88
CA ILE A 128 -3.90 10.71 -7.25
C ILE A 128 -4.61 11.75 -8.12
N ARG A 129 -5.57 12.49 -7.56
CA ARG A 129 -6.22 13.58 -8.29
C ARG A 129 -5.36 14.82 -8.29
N GLU A 130 -5.29 15.52 -9.41
CA GLU A 130 -4.57 16.80 -9.54
C GLU A 130 -5.23 17.95 -8.82
N LYS A 131 -6.52 17.84 -8.48
CA LYS A 131 -7.18 18.86 -7.68
C LYS A 131 -6.69 18.77 -6.25
N ASP A 132 -5.83 19.71 -5.86
CA ASP A 132 -5.42 19.95 -4.48
C ASP A 132 -6.66 20.03 -3.56
N ALA A 133 -6.72 19.17 -2.55
CA ALA A 133 -7.66 19.30 -1.42
C ALA A 133 -7.25 20.47 -0.53
N MET A 134 -5.93 20.66 -0.38
CA MET A 134 -5.25 21.80 0.21
C MET A 134 -3.93 21.99 -0.56
N ARG A 135 -3.29 23.16 -0.51
CA ARG A 135 -2.03 23.42 -1.22
C ARG A 135 -1.00 22.31 -0.99
N GLY A 136 -0.64 21.60 -2.07
CA GLY A 136 0.30 20.48 -2.03
C GLY A 136 -0.26 19.19 -1.39
N ALA A 137 -1.54 19.12 -1.07
CA ALA A 137 -2.21 17.93 -0.57
C ALA A 137 -3.23 17.45 -1.61
N TYR A 138 -3.00 16.24 -2.11
CA TYR A 138 -3.79 15.63 -3.18
C TYR A 138 -4.62 14.49 -2.65
N ARG A 139 -5.92 14.45 -3.00
CA ARG A 139 -6.74 13.29 -2.68
C ARG A 139 -6.26 12.11 -3.52
N ALA A 140 -6.02 10.98 -2.85
CA ALA A 140 -5.58 9.77 -3.49
C ALA A 140 -6.33 8.54 -2.97
N VAL A 141 -6.36 7.50 -3.79
CA VAL A 141 -6.89 6.18 -3.40
C VAL A 141 -5.90 5.10 -3.79
N LEU A 142 -5.64 4.18 -2.86
CA LEU A 142 -4.77 3.02 -3.05
C LEU A 142 -5.62 1.75 -3.04
N GLU A 143 -5.45 0.92 -4.06
CA GLU A 143 -6.02 -0.43 -4.12
C GLU A 143 -5.47 -1.28 -2.95
N GLU A 144 -6.36 -1.90 -2.19
CA GLU A 144 -6.00 -2.72 -1.05
C GLU A 144 -5.53 -4.11 -1.51
N ILE A 145 -4.21 -4.26 -1.61
CA ILE A 145 -3.54 -5.48 -2.05
C ILE A 145 -2.60 -5.97 -0.95
N PRO A 146 -2.64 -7.26 -0.56
CA PRO A 146 -1.75 -7.80 0.47
C PRO A 146 -0.27 -7.53 0.18
N GLY A 147 0.42 -6.92 1.14
CA GLY A 147 1.85 -6.57 1.03
C GLY A 147 2.16 -5.33 0.21
N ILE A 148 1.16 -4.60 -0.30
CA ILE A 148 1.32 -3.27 -0.89
C ILE A 148 0.53 -2.27 -0.03
N SER A 149 1.18 -1.75 1.01
CA SER A 149 0.61 -0.74 1.91
C SER A 149 1.03 0.68 1.51
N MET A 150 0.32 1.69 2.01
CA MET A 150 0.69 3.08 1.73
C MET A 150 2.06 3.44 2.34
N ALA A 151 2.45 2.81 3.45
CA ALA A 151 3.79 2.97 4.02
C ALA A 151 4.90 2.64 3.01
N VAL A 152 4.80 1.48 2.34
CA VAL A 152 5.77 1.01 1.33
C VAL A 152 5.73 1.91 0.09
N VAL A 153 4.52 2.17 -0.42
CA VAL A 153 4.31 3.06 -1.58
C VAL A 153 4.91 4.45 -1.34
N ARG A 154 4.69 5.01 -0.14
CA ARG A 154 5.25 6.30 0.26
C ARG A 154 6.77 6.27 0.30
N GLU A 155 7.41 5.18 0.74
CA GLU A 155 8.87 5.07 0.77
C GLU A 155 9.48 5.08 -0.63
N ILE A 156 8.87 4.36 -1.58
CA ILE A 156 9.26 4.38 -2.99
C ILE A 156 9.14 5.80 -3.56
N ILE A 157 7.99 6.46 -3.34
CA ILE A 157 7.77 7.84 -3.79
C ILE A 157 8.76 8.80 -3.12
N ALA A 158 8.99 8.66 -1.81
CA ALA A 158 9.89 9.55 -1.06
C ALA A 158 11.32 9.47 -1.57
N LYS A 159 11.82 8.26 -1.84
CA LYS A 159 13.13 8.03 -2.45
C LYS A 159 13.20 8.68 -3.83
N ALA A 160 12.17 8.46 -4.65
CA ALA A 160 12.16 9.04 -5.99
C ALA A 160 12.17 10.57 -6.00
N LEU A 161 11.44 11.19 -5.07
CA LEU A 161 11.44 12.65 -4.91
C LEU A 161 12.75 13.18 -4.32
N TYR A 162 13.39 12.44 -3.42
CA TYR A 162 14.70 12.79 -2.85
C TYR A 162 15.79 12.82 -3.93
N ASP A 163 15.80 11.83 -4.81
CA ASP A 163 16.75 11.71 -5.91
C ASP A 163 16.42 12.63 -7.12
N TYR A 164 15.40 13.48 -6.98
CA TYR A 164 15.00 14.47 -7.98
C TYR A 164 15.09 15.90 -7.42
N PRO A 165 16.31 16.42 -7.19
CA PRO A 165 16.49 17.77 -6.68
C PRO A 165 16.13 18.82 -7.74
N TYR A 166 15.64 19.96 -7.27
CA TYR A 166 15.37 21.14 -8.10
C TYR A 166 15.85 22.40 -7.39
N GLU A 167 16.10 23.44 -8.18
CA GLU A 167 16.62 24.71 -7.69
C GLU A 167 15.52 25.72 -7.41
N PHE A 168 15.76 26.55 -6.40
CA PHE A 168 14.96 27.75 -6.13
C PHE A 168 15.86 28.88 -5.64
N MET A 169 15.41 30.11 -5.79
CA MET A 169 16.16 31.30 -5.36
C MET A 169 15.89 31.61 -3.89
N LYS A 170 16.91 31.54 -3.04
CA LYS A 170 16.85 31.94 -1.64
C LYS A 170 17.76 33.14 -1.42
N ARG A 171 17.16 34.32 -1.18
CA ARG A 171 17.89 35.59 -0.98
C ARG A 171 18.86 35.90 -2.14
N GLY A 172 18.45 35.62 -3.37
CA GLY A 172 19.26 35.87 -4.56
C GLY A 172 20.27 34.77 -4.91
N ASN A 173 20.46 33.75 -4.07
CA ASN A 173 21.34 32.62 -4.37
C ASN A 173 20.53 31.38 -4.80
N PRO A 174 20.98 30.64 -5.82
CA PRO A 174 20.39 29.35 -6.17
C PRO A 174 20.69 28.34 -5.06
N VAL A 175 19.65 27.66 -4.59
CA VAL A 175 19.75 26.60 -3.58
C VAL A 175 18.98 25.38 -4.06
N GLN A 176 19.58 24.20 -3.94
CA GLN A 176 18.92 22.94 -4.25
C GLN A 176 18.00 22.50 -3.11
N THR A 177 16.88 21.90 -3.47
CA THR A 177 15.92 21.27 -2.57
C THR A 177 15.30 20.06 -3.28
N TYR A 178 14.46 19.32 -2.58
CA TYR A 178 13.67 18.23 -3.13
C TYR A 178 12.26 18.25 -2.53
N SER A 179 11.36 17.44 -3.09
CA SER A 179 9.98 17.31 -2.59
C SER A 179 9.89 16.17 -1.58
N THR A 180 9.06 16.35 -0.55
CA THR A 180 8.79 15.35 0.49
C THR A 180 7.36 14.87 0.36
N VAL A 181 7.11 13.59 0.69
CA VAL A 181 5.77 13.01 0.67
C VAL A 181 5.34 12.58 2.08
N LYS A 182 4.10 12.89 2.44
CA LYS A 182 3.40 12.30 3.58
C LYS A 182 2.05 11.79 3.10
N ALA A 183 1.63 10.65 3.63
CA ALA A 183 0.30 10.11 3.39
C ALA A 183 -0.51 10.19 4.68
N LEU A 184 -1.68 10.84 4.61
CA LEU A 184 -2.63 10.95 5.71
C LEU A 184 -3.89 10.17 5.32
N GLY A 185 -4.16 9.05 5.97
CA GLY A 185 -5.37 8.30 5.68
C GLY A 185 -6.62 9.06 6.12
N LEU A 186 -7.63 9.14 5.25
CA LEU A 186 -8.93 9.69 5.63
C LEU A 186 -9.55 8.75 6.64
N LYS A 187 -10.06 9.29 7.75
CA LYS A 187 -10.67 8.47 8.77
C LYS A 187 -12.02 7.91 8.31
N SER A 188 -12.31 6.66 8.67
CA SER A 188 -13.64 6.09 8.46
C SER A 188 -14.62 6.63 9.50
N GLU A 189 -15.64 7.39 9.07
CA GLU A 189 -16.71 7.91 9.96
C GLU A 189 -17.41 6.78 10.74
N THR A 190 -17.60 5.64 10.09
CA THR A 190 -18.20 4.43 10.70
C THR A 190 -17.33 3.81 11.79
N MET A 191 -16.01 3.99 11.72
CA MET A 191 -15.07 3.47 12.73
C MET A 191 -14.91 4.45 13.88
N GLU A 192 -14.90 5.77 13.63
CA GLU A 192 -15.00 6.75 14.71
C GLU A 192 -16.31 6.54 15.49
N GLY A 193 -17.44 6.33 14.79
CA GLY A 193 -18.71 5.93 15.42
C GLY A 193 -18.64 4.58 16.16
N ALA A 194 -18.00 3.55 15.58
CA ALA A 194 -17.84 2.25 16.22
C ALA A 194 -16.90 2.27 17.44
N LEU A 195 -15.87 3.12 17.44
CA LEU A 195 -14.96 3.33 18.59
C LEU A 195 -15.61 4.21 19.67
N GLU A 196 -16.46 5.17 19.29
CA GLU A 196 -17.29 5.94 20.24
C GLU A 196 -18.29 5.02 20.96
N LYS A 197 -18.89 4.07 20.23
CA LYS A 197 -19.79 3.05 20.78
C LYS A 197 -19.04 1.93 21.52
N GLY A 198 -17.85 1.57 21.06
CA GLY A 198 -16.78 0.90 21.81
C GLY A 198 -16.85 -0.62 21.93
N GLU A 199 -17.09 -1.35 20.84
CA GLU A 199 -17.13 -2.82 20.87
C GLU A 199 -16.02 -3.44 19.99
N ILE A 200 -14.77 -3.36 20.47
CA ILE A 200 -13.75 -4.35 20.08
C ILE A 200 -13.96 -5.54 21.00
N ASP A 201 -14.50 -6.64 20.48
CA ASP A 201 -14.89 -7.78 21.31
C ASP A 201 -13.70 -8.67 21.67
N PHE A 202 -12.91 -8.99 20.63
CA PHE A 202 -11.83 -9.97 20.74
C PHE A 202 -10.61 -9.59 19.93
N VAL A 203 -9.44 -9.94 20.46
CA VAL A 203 -8.18 -9.99 19.72
C VAL A 203 -7.73 -11.44 19.68
N THR A 204 -7.57 -12.00 18.49
CA THR A 204 -7.06 -13.36 18.29
C THR A 204 -5.60 -13.28 17.84
N LEU A 205 -4.70 -13.87 18.63
CA LEU A 205 -3.28 -14.01 18.34
C LEU A 205 -3.01 -15.42 17.82
N VAL A 206 -2.14 -15.57 16.82
CA VAL A 206 -1.75 -16.88 16.27
C VAL A 206 -0.23 -16.97 16.18
N ARG A 207 0.33 -18.12 16.56
CA ARG A 207 1.74 -18.46 16.40
C ARG A 207 1.93 -19.95 16.10
N PRO A 208 3.09 -20.38 15.59
CA PRO A 208 3.44 -21.80 15.53
C PRO A 208 3.43 -22.42 16.93
N ALA A 209 2.79 -23.59 17.08
CA ALA A 209 2.77 -24.29 18.36
C ALA A 209 4.16 -24.82 18.69
N LYS A 210 4.62 -24.62 19.94
CA LYS A 210 5.85 -25.26 20.41
C LYS A 210 5.58 -26.75 20.67
N PRO A 211 6.37 -27.68 20.13
CA PRO A 211 6.21 -29.10 20.44
C PRO A 211 6.49 -29.31 21.93
N LYS A 212 5.46 -29.68 22.70
CA LYS A 212 5.59 -29.87 24.15
C LYS A 212 5.95 -31.30 24.55
N PHE A 213 5.68 -32.31 23.72
CA PHE A 213 5.76 -33.72 24.13
C PHE A 213 5.90 -34.70 22.96
N VAL A 214 6.97 -34.63 22.15
CA VAL A 214 7.08 -35.58 21.04
C VAL A 214 8.48 -36.19 20.97
N ASP A 215 8.65 -37.31 21.67
CA ASP A 215 9.67 -38.35 21.38
C ASP A 215 9.40 -39.08 20.03
N ALA A 216 8.43 -38.60 19.24
CA ALA A 216 8.14 -39.08 17.88
C ALA A 216 8.52 -37.98 16.86
N GLU A 217 9.83 -37.75 16.73
CA GLU A 217 10.38 -37.01 15.60
C GLU A 217 9.91 -37.63 14.28
N GLY A 218 9.34 -36.81 13.39
CA GLY A 218 8.99 -37.19 12.02
C GLY A 218 7.57 -37.73 11.78
N ILE A 219 6.76 -37.97 12.82
CA ILE A 219 5.37 -38.47 12.66
C ILE A 219 4.33 -37.36 12.86
N PHE A 220 4.61 -36.36 13.70
CA PHE A 220 3.67 -35.29 14.05
C PHE A 220 4.26 -33.91 13.79
N GLU A 221 3.49 -33.06 13.11
CA GLU A 221 3.84 -31.66 12.87
C GLU A 221 3.00 -30.76 13.79
N PRO A 222 3.62 -29.93 14.66
CA PRO A 222 2.88 -28.94 15.43
C PRO A 222 2.16 -27.96 14.49
N THR A 223 0.85 -27.80 14.65
CA THR A 223 0.08 -26.81 13.89
C THR A 223 0.21 -25.43 14.53
N THR A 224 -0.85 -24.61 14.51
CA THR A 224 -0.88 -23.27 15.09
C THR A 224 -1.45 -23.26 16.51
N GLU A 225 -0.84 -22.49 17.40
CA GLU A 225 -1.41 -22.06 18.68
C GLU A 225 -2.19 -20.76 18.48
N THR A 226 -3.44 -20.74 18.96
CA THR A 226 -4.34 -19.57 18.84
C THR A 226 -4.78 -19.11 20.23
N MET A 227 -4.59 -17.82 20.52
CA MET A 227 -5.03 -17.19 21.77
C MET A 227 -6.08 -16.13 21.49
N LYS A 228 -7.30 -16.35 21.96
CA LYS A 228 -8.40 -15.39 21.83
C LYS A 228 -8.55 -14.59 23.12
N LEU A 229 -8.16 -13.33 23.08
CA LEU A 229 -8.25 -12.36 24.17
C LEU A 229 -9.58 -11.61 24.08
N ARG A 230 -10.41 -11.69 25.11
CA ARG A 230 -11.59 -10.82 25.23
C ARG A 230 -11.15 -9.46 25.76
N VAL A 231 -11.54 -8.39 25.07
CA VAL A 231 -11.29 -7.04 25.57
C VAL A 231 -12.28 -6.75 26.70
N LYS A 232 -11.76 -6.53 27.92
CA LYS A 232 -12.58 -6.30 29.12
C LYS A 232 -12.85 -4.83 29.41
N GLN A 233 -12.06 -3.92 28.83
CA GLN A 233 -12.17 -2.49 29.04
C GLN A 233 -12.59 -1.80 27.74
N LYS A 234 -13.44 -0.78 27.84
CA LYS A 234 -13.84 0.01 26.68
C LYS A 234 -12.60 0.67 26.07
N ILE A 235 -12.29 0.31 24.83
CA ILE A 235 -11.27 0.99 24.04
C ILE A 235 -11.92 2.25 23.45
N THR A 236 -11.37 3.41 23.77
CA THR A 236 -11.87 4.72 23.35
C THR A 236 -10.98 5.33 22.26
N PRO A 237 -11.47 6.30 21.47
CA PRO A 237 -10.65 7.04 20.52
C PRO A 237 -9.40 7.71 21.13
N GLN A 238 -9.35 7.92 22.44
CA GLN A 238 -8.22 8.54 23.12
C GLN A 238 -7.15 7.52 23.55
N ASN A 239 -7.54 6.32 23.97
CA ASN A 239 -6.60 5.31 24.52
C ASN A 239 -6.24 4.19 23.53
N TYR A 240 -7.02 4.00 22.46
CA TYR A 240 -6.88 2.84 21.58
C TYR A 240 -5.50 2.72 20.97
N LYS A 241 -4.90 3.85 20.58
CA LYS A 241 -3.61 3.87 19.89
C LYS A 241 -2.55 3.25 20.78
N ASP A 242 -2.54 3.63 22.06
CA ASP A 242 -1.57 3.14 23.02
C ASP A 242 -1.89 1.72 23.45
N SER A 243 -3.17 1.40 23.70
CA SER A 243 -3.60 0.05 24.11
C SER A 243 -3.35 -1.00 23.04
N ILE A 244 -3.73 -0.73 21.78
CA ILE A 244 -3.55 -1.65 20.66
C ILE A 244 -2.08 -1.75 20.27
N SER A 245 -1.35 -0.62 20.17
CA SER A 245 0.09 -0.66 19.83
C SER A 245 0.90 -1.39 20.91
N SER A 246 0.57 -1.21 22.19
CA SER A 246 1.23 -1.92 23.30
C SER A 246 0.92 -3.42 23.26
N LEU A 247 -0.33 -3.80 22.95
CA LEU A 247 -0.71 -5.20 22.76
C LEU A 247 0.10 -5.86 21.64
N PHE A 248 0.20 -5.19 20.48
CA PHE A 248 1.00 -5.66 19.34
C PHE A 248 2.47 -5.83 19.71
N LYS A 249 3.06 -4.81 20.34
CA LYS A 249 4.47 -4.83 20.77
C LYS A 249 4.73 -6.01 21.71
N ASN A 250 3.95 -6.13 22.78
CA ASN A 250 4.12 -7.18 23.78
C ASN A 250 3.91 -8.57 23.17
N ALA A 251 2.89 -8.75 22.34
CA ALA A 251 2.63 -10.03 21.70
C ALA A 251 3.76 -10.42 20.73
N LYS A 252 4.30 -9.48 19.95
CA LYS A 252 5.44 -9.74 19.08
C LYS A 252 6.70 -10.14 19.88
N GLU A 253 6.96 -9.46 21.00
CA GLU A 253 8.03 -9.83 21.95
C GLU A 253 7.85 -11.25 22.53
N ASN A 254 6.60 -11.75 22.57
CA ASN A 254 6.25 -13.09 23.04
C ASN A 254 6.10 -14.13 21.92
N GLY A 255 6.55 -13.81 20.70
CA GLY A 255 6.56 -14.73 19.56
C GLY A 255 5.20 -14.97 18.92
N TRP A 256 4.26 -14.03 19.04
CA TRP A 256 3.01 -14.05 18.27
C TRP A 256 3.24 -13.43 16.89
N GLU A 257 2.82 -14.14 15.84
CA GLU A 257 3.13 -13.77 14.45
C GLU A 257 1.95 -13.13 13.74
N GLN A 258 0.73 -13.59 14.02
CA GLN A 258 -0.48 -13.06 13.40
C GLN A 258 -1.45 -12.55 14.43
N PHE A 259 -2.17 -11.52 14.02
CA PHE A 259 -3.08 -10.78 14.87
C PHE A 259 -4.37 -10.51 14.12
N ASN A 260 -5.48 -10.82 14.75
CA ASN A 260 -6.81 -10.71 14.20
C ASN A 260 -7.65 -9.91 15.20
N ILE A 261 -8.04 -8.69 14.87
CA ILE A 261 -8.92 -7.89 15.72
C ILE A 261 -10.35 -8.03 15.20
N ASP A 262 -11.27 -8.48 16.05
CA ASP A 262 -12.70 -8.54 15.76
C ASP A 262 -13.34 -7.22 16.22
N ILE A 263 -13.80 -6.42 15.25
CA ILE A 263 -14.53 -5.17 15.52
C ILE A 263 -16.00 -5.39 15.21
N ALA A 264 -16.87 -5.10 16.18
CA ALA A 264 -18.30 -5.02 15.97
C ALA A 264 -18.66 -3.63 15.38
N LEU A 265 -19.35 -3.62 14.25
CA LEU A 265 -19.85 -2.42 13.60
C LEU A 265 -21.37 -2.31 13.78
N ASP A 266 -21.89 -1.08 13.61
CA ASP A 266 -23.29 -0.69 13.82
C ASP A 266 -24.34 -1.50 13.03
N ASP A 267 -23.90 -2.27 12.05
CA ASP A 267 -24.75 -3.08 11.18
C ASP A 267 -24.57 -4.60 11.40
N ASN A 268 -24.21 -5.00 12.63
CA ASN A 268 -23.92 -6.40 12.99
C ASN A 268 -22.79 -7.04 12.16
N ARG A 269 -21.99 -6.27 11.42
CA ARG A 269 -20.82 -6.79 10.72
C ARG A 269 -19.67 -6.95 11.71
N LYS A 270 -19.00 -8.10 11.63
CA LYS A 270 -17.72 -8.36 12.28
C LYS A 270 -16.62 -8.25 11.25
N ARG A 271 -15.68 -7.34 11.46
CA ARG A 271 -14.48 -7.24 10.62
C ARG A 271 -13.32 -7.85 11.38
N THR A 272 -12.78 -8.95 10.86
CA THR A 272 -11.53 -9.54 11.35
C THR A 272 -10.38 -9.00 10.52
N VAL A 273 -9.48 -8.28 11.16
CA VAL A 273 -8.35 -7.62 10.50
C VAL A 273 -7.07 -8.38 10.79
N LYS A 274 -6.51 -9.04 9.77
CA LYS A 274 -5.18 -9.68 9.87
C LYS A 274 -4.10 -8.61 9.79
N VAL A 275 -3.26 -8.53 10.82
CA VAL A 275 -2.21 -7.52 10.92
C VAL A 275 -0.84 -8.20 10.90
N GLU A 276 -0.03 -7.86 9.90
CA GLU A 276 1.35 -8.37 9.75
C GLU A 276 2.41 -7.30 10.13
N LYS A 277 2.08 -6.00 10.04
CA LYS A 277 2.94 -4.87 10.48
C LYS A 277 2.12 -3.78 11.21
N ASP A 278 2.71 -3.11 12.20
CA ASP A 278 2.03 -2.11 13.06
C ASP A 278 1.46 -0.91 12.28
N GLN A 279 2.13 -0.47 11.20
CA GLN A 279 1.62 0.59 10.31
C GLN A 279 0.49 0.11 9.40
N GLU A 280 0.59 -1.11 8.88
CA GLU A 280 -0.45 -1.72 8.04
C GLU A 280 -1.73 -1.98 8.83
N ALA A 281 -1.60 -2.33 10.12
CA ALA A 281 -2.71 -2.42 11.08
C ALA A 281 -3.51 -1.12 11.14
N LYS A 282 -2.79 -0.01 11.34
CA LYS A 282 -3.37 1.33 11.51
C LYS A 282 -4.09 1.75 10.22
N GLU A 283 -3.49 1.43 9.07
CA GLU A 283 -4.15 1.69 7.79
C GLU A 283 -5.41 0.85 7.60
N LEU A 284 -5.37 -0.45 7.88
CA LEU A 284 -6.50 -1.36 7.63
C LEU A 284 -7.71 -1.07 8.54
N LEU A 285 -7.44 -0.64 9.77
CA LEU A 285 -8.47 -0.40 10.77
C LEU A 285 -9.10 0.98 10.66
N PHE A 286 -8.32 2.03 10.38
CA PHE A 286 -8.76 3.41 10.58
C PHE A 286 -8.88 4.23 9.30
N VAL A 287 -8.34 3.74 8.18
CA VAL A 287 -8.46 4.45 6.90
C VAL A 287 -9.73 4.02 6.20
N ARG A 288 -10.51 5.03 5.76
CA ARG A 288 -11.73 4.86 4.98
C ARG A 288 -11.43 3.97 3.77
N SER A 289 -12.15 2.87 3.69
CA SER A 289 -12.06 1.91 2.60
C SER A 289 -13.41 1.84 1.89
N GLU A 290 -13.42 1.96 0.57
CA GLU A 290 -14.60 1.79 -0.27
C GLU A 290 -14.41 0.58 -1.17
N GLN A 291 -15.44 -0.28 -1.22
CA GLN A 291 -15.47 -1.40 -2.15
C GLN A 291 -16.02 -0.93 -3.49
N LEU A 292 -15.31 -1.27 -4.57
CA LEU A 292 -15.78 -1.13 -5.93
C LEU A 292 -16.12 -2.51 -6.50
N SER A 293 -17.27 -2.58 -7.16
CA SER A 293 -17.69 -3.76 -7.93
C SER A 293 -17.44 -3.52 -9.41
N PHE A 294 -16.86 -4.51 -10.07
CA PHE A 294 -16.46 -4.47 -11.46
C PHE A 294 -17.30 -5.44 -12.27
N LYS A 295 -17.69 -5.04 -13.49
CA LYS A 295 -18.46 -5.91 -14.40
C LYS A 295 -17.59 -6.98 -15.07
N GLN A 296 -16.27 -6.78 -15.07
CA GLN A 296 -15.29 -7.63 -15.71
C GLN A 296 -14.31 -8.15 -14.66
N GLU A 297 -13.72 -9.31 -14.92
CA GLU A 297 -12.69 -9.88 -14.05
C GLU A 297 -11.45 -8.99 -14.07
N ILE A 298 -11.05 -8.52 -12.89
CA ILE A 298 -9.82 -7.75 -12.71
C ILE A 298 -8.66 -8.73 -12.47
N PRO A 299 -7.61 -8.69 -13.30
CA PRO A 299 -6.46 -9.57 -13.12
C PRO A 299 -5.78 -9.28 -11.77
N VAL A 300 -5.14 -10.31 -11.22
CA VAL A 300 -4.37 -10.20 -9.97
C VAL A 300 -3.07 -9.40 -10.17
N LEU A 301 -2.49 -9.51 -11.36
CA LEU A 301 -1.28 -8.82 -11.78
C LEU A 301 -1.53 -8.19 -13.16
N SER A 302 -1.30 -6.89 -13.27
CA SER A 302 -1.45 -6.15 -14.52
C SER A 302 -0.08 -5.70 -15.04
N ALA A 303 0.23 -5.91 -16.31
CA ALA A 303 1.49 -5.46 -16.90
C ALA A 303 1.55 -3.93 -17.08
N HIS A 304 0.37 -3.34 -17.25
CA HIS A 304 0.15 -1.91 -17.45
C HIS A 304 -0.97 -1.44 -16.55
N ILE A 305 -1.09 -0.12 -16.39
CA ILE A 305 -2.20 0.49 -15.68
C ILE A 305 -3.52 -0.01 -16.26
N ASN A 306 -4.35 -0.61 -15.40
CA ASN A 306 -5.67 -1.05 -15.78
C ASN A 306 -6.61 0.15 -15.80
N GLU A 307 -6.88 0.69 -17.00
CA GLU A 307 -7.71 1.88 -17.19
C GLU A 307 -9.12 1.73 -16.59
N TYR A 308 -9.68 0.52 -16.59
CA TYR A 308 -11.00 0.27 -16.01
C TYR A 308 -10.98 0.38 -14.49
N VAL A 309 -9.93 -0.14 -13.83
CA VAL A 309 -9.71 0.05 -12.39
C VAL A 309 -9.46 1.52 -12.08
N ALA A 310 -8.54 2.16 -12.80
CA ALA A 310 -8.15 3.53 -12.58
C ALA A 310 -9.33 4.50 -12.73
N SER A 311 -10.08 4.42 -13.83
CA SER A 311 -11.24 5.29 -14.09
C SER A 311 -12.33 5.14 -13.02
N THR A 312 -12.59 3.92 -12.55
CA THR A 312 -13.56 3.66 -11.49
C THR A 312 -13.07 4.22 -10.14
N ALA A 313 -11.79 4.04 -9.82
CA ALA A 313 -11.18 4.53 -8.59
C ALA A 313 -11.11 6.06 -8.50
N ILE A 314 -10.95 6.76 -9.63
CA ILE A 314 -11.01 8.24 -9.68
C ILE A 314 -12.33 8.77 -9.13
N GLY A 315 -13.44 8.06 -9.37
CA GLY A 315 -14.76 8.41 -8.84
C GLY A 315 -14.80 8.44 -7.31
N ILE A 316 -14.04 7.58 -6.63
CA ILE A 316 -13.93 7.57 -5.16
C ILE A 316 -13.08 8.75 -4.70
N ALA A 317 -11.92 8.98 -5.31
CA ALA A 317 -11.08 10.13 -4.98
C ALA A 317 -11.80 11.48 -5.20
N GLY A 318 -12.93 11.47 -5.92
CA GLY A 318 -13.81 12.61 -6.12
C GLY A 318 -14.83 12.88 -5.00
N LYS A 319 -15.14 11.88 -4.17
CA LYS A 319 -16.12 12.01 -3.09
C LYS A 319 -15.42 12.61 -1.87
N GLY A 320 -15.75 13.86 -1.55
CA GLY A 320 -15.31 14.57 -0.35
C GLY A 320 -16.52 15.05 0.41
#